data_AF-A0A535NRE8-F1
#
_entry.id   AF-A0A535NRE8-F1
#
_cell.length_a   1.000
_cell.length_b   1.000
_cell.length_c   1.000
_cell.angle_alpha   90.00
_cell.angle_beta   90.00
_cell.angle_gamma   90.00
#
_symmetry.space_group_name_H-M   'P 1'
#
loop_
_entity.id
_entity.type
_entity.pdbx_description
1 polymer ?
#
loop_
_entity_poly.entity_id
_entity_poly.type
_entity_poly.pdbx_seq_one_letter_code
_entity_poly.pdbx_strand_id
1 'polypeptide(L)'
;MAAYPMGCSETTLAEFELLEAFQALPSLARMELIVQLAGGPTLRYLAEEVVVSENMAQRLTNEFASRFSPGKVYASRAAEGLLSQVITTPTFAGWKGDNPREIDVNGTKYLSVRLQGSFDSSHPDRVVSVLVAALPQSPIPFWKRSYEKTDIELRFELNFSVLSTEPSRLIVSPDCPDIAIFQLNAMAINHSEASKILPKFLFEYYTPERWNSLLTLSLMDHLFKNRGDLPEEQNRIDAVIQPLRQYTLLVLLGEQLEAISSEFESSMVGLDRIKDLVKKQCQQLYPRYKTLITNSKWQNNLQQYTHALQRIISQGELSIARGRRSWKA
;
A
#
# COMPACT_ATOMS: atom_id res chain seq x y z
N MET A 1 25.72 9.66 36.80
CA MET A 1 24.97 9.72 35.53
C MET A 1 24.32 8.39 35.12
N ALA A 2 24.82 7.23 35.55
CA ALA A 2 24.25 5.92 35.17
C ALA A 2 22.84 5.60 35.74
N ALA A 3 22.27 6.45 36.61
CA ALA A 3 20.93 6.27 37.16
C ALA A 3 19.83 7.08 36.43
N TYR A 4 20.20 7.88 35.42
CA TYR A 4 19.28 8.76 34.70
C TYR A 4 19.38 8.50 33.18
N PRO A 5 18.50 7.64 32.61
CA PRO A 5 18.60 7.20 31.22
C PRO A 5 18.48 8.33 30.18
N MET A 6 17.87 9.47 30.56
CA MET A 6 17.66 10.64 29.71
C MET A 6 18.66 11.77 29.98
N GLY A 7 19.71 11.51 30.79
CA GLY A 7 20.63 12.54 31.28
C GLY A 7 20.16 13.16 32.61
N CYS A 8 21.11 13.77 33.33
CA CYS A 8 20.85 14.47 34.59
C CYS A 8 20.48 15.93 34.28
N SER A 9 19.49 16.50 34.97
CA SER A 9 19.10 17.90 34.76
C SER A 9 20.23 18.86 35.19
N GLU A 10 20.33 20.04 34.56
CA GLU A 10 21.36 21.03 34.92
C GLU A 10 21.26 21.48 36.38
N THR A 11 20.06 21.56 36.92
CA THR A 11 19.81 21.87 38.33
C THR A 11 20.42 20.83 39.26
N THR A 12 20.26 19.54 38.94
CA THR A 12 20.88 18.46 39.73
C THR A 12 22.40 18.44 39.56
N LEU A 13 22.91 18.70 38.35
CA LEU A 13 24.36 18.79 38.13
C LEU A 13 25.00 19.95 38.90
N ALA A 14 24.28 21.06 39.07
CA ALA A 14 24.71 22.19 39.88
C ALA A 14 24.74 21.85 41.37
N GLU A 15 23.70 21.15 41.88
CA GLU A 15 23.63 20.72 43.29
C GLU A 15 24.81 19.83 43.72
N PHE A 16 25.35 19.04 42.78
CA PHE A 16 26.50 18.16 43.03
C PHE A 16 27.84 18.78 42.60
N GLU A 17 27.90 20.07 42.26
CA GLU A 17 29.11 20.78 41.83
C GLU A 17 29.78 20.18 40.57
N LEU A 18 29.03 19.45 39.75
CA LEU A 18 29.53 18.77 38.54
C LEU A 18 29.23 19.54 37.24
N LEU A 19 28.47 20.62 37.32
CA LEU A 19 28.00 21.36 36.14
C LEU A 19 29.14 21.97 35.33
N GLU A 20 30.14 22.57 35.98
CA GLU A 20 31.29 23.18 35.29
C GLU A 20 32.13 22.14 34.54
N ALA A 21 32.42 21.00 35.18
CA ALA A 21 33.14 19.89 34.56
C ALA A 21 32.35 19.30 33.37
N PHE A 22 31.02 19.24 33.47
CA PHE A 22 30.17 18.80 32.37
C PHE A 22 30.15 19.81 31.21
N GLN A 23 30.07 21.11 31.48
CA GLN A 23 30.07 22.16 30.46
C GLN A 23 31.43 22.35 29.78
N ALA A 24 32.53 21.99 30.45
CA ALA A 24 33.87 21.98 29.88
C ALA A 24 34.03 20.99 28.72
N LEU A 25 33.14 20.00 28.59
CA LEU A 25 33.11 19.08 27.47
C LEU A 25 32.43 19.69 26.24
N PRO A 26 32.99 19.52 25.03
CA PRO A 26 32.33 19.87 23.79
C PRO A 26 30.92 19.27 23.70
N SER A 27 29.95 20.00 23.15
CA SER A 27 28.54 19.58 23.10
C SER A 27 28.33 18.19 22.47
N LEU A 28 29.09 17.88 21.42
CA LEU A 28 29.10 16.56 20.79
C LEU A 28 29.60 15.45 21.73
N ALA A 29 30.68 15.70 22.47
CA ALA A 29 31.24 14.74 23.42
C ALA A 29 30.29 14.49 24.61
N ARG A 30 29.52 15.51 25.03
CA ARG A 30 28.46 15.35 26.05
C ARG A 30 27.33 14.43 25.59
N MET A 31 26.89 14.59 24.34
CA MET A 31 25.85 13.73 23.75
C MET A 31 26.32 12.28 23.70
N GLU A 32 27.56 12.06 23.29
CA GLU A 32 28.16 10.73 23.19
C GLU A 32 28.36 10.07 24.56
N LEU A 33 28.78 10.84 25.58
CA LEU A 33 28.90 10.38 26.98
C LEU A 33 27.55 9.96 27.58
N ILE A 34 26.48 10.72 27.33
CA ILE A 34 25.13 10.38 27.79
C ILE A 34 24.65 9.09 27.11
N VAL A 35 24.85 8.98 25.79
CA VAL A 35 24.45 7.80 25.02
C VAL A 35 25.23 6.55 25.44
N GLN A 36 26.53 6.67 25.72
CA GLN A 36 27.36 5.52 26.13
C GLN A 36 27.16 5.13 27.60
N LEU A 37 26.91 6.08 28.52
CA LEU A 37 26.72 5.78 29.95
C LEU A 37 25.27 5.42 30.33
N ALA A 38 24.28 5.79 29.51
CA ALA A 38 22.90 5.30 29.66
C ALA A 38 22.78 3.78 29.47
N GLY A 39 23.83 3.12 28.96
CA GLY A 39 23.93 1.66 28.81
C GLY A 39 25.05 1.02 29.65
N GLY A 40 25.37 1.56 30.83
CA GLY A 40 26.42 1.02 31.70
C GLY A 40 26.28 -0.51 31.96
N PRO A 41 27.38 -1.21 32.30
CA PRO A 41 27.43 -2.68 32.39
C PRO A 41 26.35 -3.29 33.29
N THR A 42 25.93 -2.59 34.35
CA THR A 42 24.83 -3.02 35.25
C THR A 42 23.45 -2.95 34.58
N LEU A 43 23.19 -1.93 33.74
CA LEU A 43 21.96 -1.85 32.94
C LEU A 43 21.99 -2.84 31.78
N ARG A 44 23.16 -3.14 31.21
CA ARG A 44 23.34 -4.24 30.26
C ARG A 44 23.04 -5.59 30.89
N TYR A 45 23.53 -5.85 32.10
CA TYR A 45 23.26 -7.10 32.84
C TYR A 45 21.78 -7.24 33.19
N LEU A 46 21.13 -6.14 33.63
CA LEU A 46 19.69 -6.12 33.86
C LEU A 46 18.88 -6.22 32.56
N ALA A 47 19.36 -5.67 31.43
CA ALA A 47 18.73 -5.81 30.13
C ALA A 47 18.93 -7.20 29.48
N GLU A 48 20.02 -7.90 29.80
CA GLU A 48 20.24 -9.31 29.44
C GLU A 48 19.34 -10.24 30.27
N GLU A 49 18.97 -9.85 31.50
CA GLU A 49 17.94 -10.50 32.31
C GLU A 49 16.50 -10.06 32.00
N VAL A 50 16.31 -8.99 31.21
CA VAL A 50 14.99 -8.60 30.70
C VAL A 50 14.65 -9.57 29.58
N VAL A 51 13.88 -10.60 29.98
CA VAL A 51 12.89 -11.34 29.18
C VAL A 51 13.33 -11.51 27.73
N VAL A 52 13.73 -12.73 27.33
CA VAL A 52 13.70 -13.14 25.92
C VAL A 52 12.30 -12.78 25.41
N SER A 53 12.14 -11.60 24.83
CA SER A 53 10.83 -11.10 24.43
C SER A 53 10.44 -12.07 23.34
N GLU A 54 9.48 -12.94 23.63
CA GLU A 54 9.02 -13.93 22.68
C GLU A 54 8.77 -13.17 21.38
N ASN A 55 9.51 -13.53 20.32
CA ASN A 55 9.50 -12.75 19.11
C ASN A 55 8.07 -12.79 18.57
N MET A 56 7.33 -11.68 18.72
CA MET A 56 5.90 -11.63 18.44
C MET A 56 5.58 -12.17 17.04
N ALA A 57 6.44 -11.89 16.06
CA ALA A 57 6.29 -12.42 14.70
C ALA A 57 6.37 -13.95 14.66
N GLN A 58 7.30 -14.57 15.41
CA GLN A 58 7.40 -16.04 15.51
C GLN A 58 6.19 -16.62 16.22
N ARG A 59 5.75 -16.03 17.34
CA ARG A 59 4.54 -16.47 18.07
C ARG A 59 3.30 -16.44 17.19
N LEU A 60 3.05 -15.33 16.52
CA LEU A 60 1.90 -15.16 15.62
C LEU A 60 2.00 -16.08 14.39
N THR A 61 3.20 -16.27 13.84
CA THR A 61 3.42 -17.21 12.73
C THR A 61 3.12 -18.64 13.17
N ASN A 62 3.57 -19.06 14.36
CA ASN A 62 3.29 -20.38 14.91
C ASN A 62 1.79 -20.60 15.16
N GLU A 63 1.13 -19.61 15.78
CA GLU A 63 -0.32 -19.63 16.00
C GLU A 63 -1.06 -19.80 14.67
N PHE A 64 -0.68 -19.02 13.66
CA PHE A 64 -1.25 -19.12 12.33
C PHE A 64 -0.98 -20.49 11.69
N ALA A 65 0.25 -20.99 11.78
CA ALA A 65 0.66 -22.26 11.19
C ALA A 65 -0.09 -23.46 11.76
N SER A 66 -0.38 -23.44 13.06
CA SER A 66 -1.17 -24.49 13.70
C SER A 66 -2.63 -24.57 13.22
N ARG A 67 -3.16 -23.49 12.64
CA ARG A 67 -4.58 -23.37 12.23
C ARG A 67 -4.78 -23.33 10.72
N PHE A 68 -3.74 -22.98 9.97
CA PHE A 68 -3.86 -22.73 8.53
C PHE A 68 -4.37 -23.96 7.77
N SER A 69 -5.45 -23.75 7.01
CA SER A 69 -6.01 -24.76 6.11
C SER A 69 -6.42 -24.09 4.80
N PRO A 70 -5.88 -24.50 3.64
CA PRO A 70 -6.31 -23.98 2.35
C PRO A 70 -7.83 -24.16 2.17
N GLY A 71 -8.53 -23.08 1.81
CA GLY A 71 -9.98 -23.12 1.62
C GLY A 71 -10.63 -21.74 1.75
N LYS A 72 -11.97 -21.71 1.67
CA LYS A 72 -12.75 -20.48 1.59
C LYS A 72 -12.46 -19.46 2.72
N VAL A 73 -12.28 -19.93 3.96
CA VAL A 73 -12.03 -19.05 5.12
C VAL A 73 -10.70 -18.29 4.97
N TYR A 74 -9.63 -18.99 4.63
CA TYR A 74 -8.32 -18.38 4.42
C TYR A 74 -8.25 -17.62 3.09
N ALA A 75 -9.03 -18.02 2.09
CA ALA A 75 -9.18 -17.26 0.86
C ALA A 75 -9.81 -15.87 1.10
N SER A 76 -10.82 -15.77 1.96
CA SER A 76 -11.36 -14.48 2.40
C SER A 76 -10.30 -13.62 3.12
N ARG A 77 -9.51 -14.20 4.02
CA ARG A 77 -8.39 -13.49 4.68
C ARG A 77 -7.33 -13.04 3.67
N ALA A 78 -7.03 -13.87 2.67
CA ALA A 78 -6.11 -13.51 1.60
C ALA A 78 -6.62 -12.34 0.75
N ALA A 79 -7.94 -12.27 0.47
CA ALA A 79 -8.54 -11.13 -0.20
C ALA A 79 -8.42 -9.83 0.64
N GLU A 80 -8.66 -9.91 1.95
CA GLU A 80 -8.47 -8.77 2.87
C GLU A 80 -7.00 -8.31 2.94
N GLY A 81 -6.08 -9.28 3.01
CA GLY A 81 -4.64 -9.04 2.95
C GLY A 81 -4.21 -8.43 1.62
N LEU A 82 -4.74 -8.90 0.49
CA LEU A 82 -4.45 -8.35 -0.83
C LEU A 82 -4.93 -6.91 -0.92
N LEU A 83 -6.19 -6.65 -0.55
CA LEU A 83 -6.76 -5.31 -0.59
C LEU A 83 -5.94 -4.34 0.25
N SER A 84 -5.78 -4.63 1.54
CA SER A 84 -5.21 -3.70 2.52
C SER A 84 -3.68 -3.61 2.45
N GLN A 85 -2.99 -4.75 2.34
CA GLN A 85 -1.53 -4.83 2.50
C GLN A 85 -0.78 -4.77 1.20
N VAL A 86 -1.39 -5.11 0.07
CA VAL A 86 -0.69 -5.18 -1.22
C VAL A 86 -1.15 -4.05 -2.15
N ILE A 87 -2.45 -3.80 -2.24
CA ILE A 87 -3.00 -2.84 -3.22
C ILE A 87 -3.17 -1.44 -2.63
N THR A 88 -4.03 -1.25 -1.62
CA THR A 88 -4.43 0.11 -1.21
C THR A 88 -3.29 0.89 -0.57
N THR A 89 -2.70 0.34 0.50
CA THR A 89 -1.68 1.06 1.27
C THR A 89 -0.41 1.30 0.45
N PRO A 90 0.11 0.33 -0.32
CA PRO A 90 1.35 0.52 -1.07
C PRO A 90 1.17 1.23 -2.43
N THR A 91 0.14 0.87 -3.22
CA THR A 91 -0.03 1.45 -4.57
C THR A 91 -0.59 2.86 -4.50
N PHE A 92 -1.62 3.07 -3.68
CA PHE A 92 -2.40 4.31 -3.63
C PHE A 92 -2.07 5.17 -2.40
N ALA A 93 -0.81 5.10 -1.94
CA ALA A 93 -0.33 5.94 -0.85
C ALA A 93 -0.59 7.43 -1.15
N GLY A 94 -1.22 8.13 -0.20
CA GLY A 94 -1.59 9.56 -0.32
C GLY A 94 -2.91 9.82 -1.05
N TRP A 95 -3.58 8.80 -1.59
CA TRP A 95 -4.93 8.95 -2.13
C TRP A 95 -5.97 9.00 -1.00
N LYS A 96 -7.07 9.72 -1.24
CA LYS A 96 -8.20 9.74 -0.32
C LYS A 96 -9.07 8.50 -0.54
N GLY A 97 -9.21 7.66 0.47
CA GLY A 97 -9.99 6.43 0.39
C GLY A 97 -11.22 6.44 1.29
N ASP A 98 -12.29 5.81 0.82
CA ASP A 98 -13.42 5.41 1.65
C ASP A 98 -13.08 4.16 2.48
N ASN A 99 -13.88 3.81 3.49
CA ASN A 99 -13.71 2.54 4.19
C ASN A 99 -14.08 1.36 3.27
N PRO A 100 -13.37 0.22 3.35
CA PRO A 100 -13.74 -0.98 2.62
C PRO A 100 -15.17 -1.43 2.93
N ARG A 101 -15.92 -1.84 1.91
CA ARG A 101 -17.28 -2.38 2.05
C ARG A 101 -17.50 -3.57 1.11
N GLU A 102 -18.36 -4.49 1.51
CA GLU A 102 -18.78 -5.58 0.64
C GLU A 102 -19.82 -5.08 -0.38
N ILE A 103 -19.64 -5.45 -1.64
CA ILE A 103 -20.61 -5.22 -2.72
C ILE A 103 -20.82 -6.49 -3.52
N ASP A 104 -22.01 -6.63 -4.11
CA ASP A 104 -22.32 -7.69 -5.06
C ASP A 104 -22.19 -7.16 -6.49
N VAL A 105 -21.39 -7.86 -7.29
CA VAL A 105 -21.25 -7.61 -8.72
C VAL A 105 -21.54 -8.92 -9.44
N ASN A 106 -22.73 -9.00 -10.06
CA ASN A 106 -23.17 -10.16 -10.83
C ASN A 106 -23.14 -11.48 -10.04
N GLY A 107 -23.57 -11.45 -8.77
CA GLY A 107 -23.61 -12.62 -7.87
C GLY A 107 -22.29 -12.92 -7.18
N THR A 108 -21.25 -12.13 -7.43
CA THR A 108 -19.94 -12.25 -6.77
C THR A 108 -19.77 -11.15 -5.73
N LYS A 109 -19.43 -11.54 -4.51
CA LYS A 109 -19.15 -10.61 -3.40
C LYS A 109 -17.70 -10.13 -3.47
N TYR A 110 -17.51 -8.82 -3.62
CA TYR A 110 -16.21 -8.16 -3.60
C TYR A 110 -16.07 -7.27 -2.37
N LEU A 111 -14.87 -7.24 -1.79
CA LEU A 111 -14.43 -6.17 -0.92
C LEU A 111 -14.04 -4.98 -1.80
N SER A 112 -14.72 -3.86 -1.63
CA SER A 112 -14.59 -2.68 -2.46
C SER A 112 -14.12 -1.49 -1.66
N VAL A 113 -13.17 -0.77 -2.22
CA VAL A 113 -12.74 0.55 -1.77
C VAL A 113 -12.79 1.52 -2.95
N ARG A 114 -13.17 2.75 -2.68
CA ARG A 114 -13.08 3.84 -3.64
C ARG A 114 -11.97 4.77 -3.21
N LEU A 115 -11.11 5.12 -4.15
CA LEU A 115 -9.91 5.92 -3.95
C LEU A 115 -9.98 7.13 -4.90
N GLN A 116 -9.58 8.30 -4.42
CA GLN A 116 -9.49 9.51 -5.20
C GLN A 116 -8.09 10.12 -5.08
N GLY A 117 -7.47 10.37 -6.22
CA GLY A 117 -6.14 10.95 -6.31
C GLY A 117 -5.57 10.80 -7.71
N SER A 118 -4.27 11.05 -7.87
CA SER A 118 -3.59 10.88 -9.15
C SER A 118 -2.23 10.23 -8.94
N PHE A 119 -1.81 9.40 -9.90
CA PHE A 119 -0.45 8.85 -9.94
C PHE A 119 0.57 9.82 -10.53
N ASP A 120 0.10 10.87 -11.18
CA ASP A 120 0.93 11.86 -11.85
C ASP A 120 0.34 13.25 -11.60
N SER A 121 1.11 14.17 -11.04
CA SER A 121 0.65 15.54 -10.79
C SER A 121 0.26 16.28 -12.06
N SER A 122 0.75 15.82 -13.21
CA SER A 122 0.31 16.29 -14.51
C SER A 122 -1.05 15.75 -14.93
N HIS A 123 -1.71 14.88 -14.17
CA HIS A 123 -3.06 14.39 -14.46
C HIS A 123 -4.02 14.81 -13.35
N PRO A 124 -5.30 15.07 -13.66
CA PRO A 124 -6.29 15.43 -12.65
C PRO A 124 -6.59 14.23 -11.78
N ASP A 125 -7.06 14.49 -10.56
CA ASP A 125 -7.52 13.42 -9.67
C ASP A 125 -8.58 12.57 -10.37
N ARG A 126 -8.42 11.26 -10.23
CA ARG A 126 -9.34 10.23 -10.71
C ARG A 126 -9.97 9.50 -9.54
N VAL A 127 -11.21 9.09 -9.75
CA VAL A 127 -11.92 8.21 -8.84
C VAL A 127 -11.72 6.77 -9.32
N VAL A 128 -10.90 6.00 -8.62
CA VAL A 128 -10.64 4.59 -8.91
C VAL A 128 -11.39 3.73 -7.90
N SER A 129 -12.13 2.72 -8.37
CA SER A 129 -12.67 1.69 -7.49
C SER A 129 -11.81 0.43 -7.58
N VAL A 130 -11.33 -0.03 -6.44
CA VAL A 130 -10.59 -1.27 -6.30
C VAL A 130 -11.51 -2.29 -5.65
N LEU A 131 -11.72 -3.41 -6.34
CA LEU A 131 -12.54 -4.52 -5.89
C LEU A 131 -11.65 -5.75 -5.76
N VAL A 132 -11.78 -6.48 -4.66
CA VAL A 132 -11.03 -7.72 -4.42
C VAL A 132 -12.00 -8.81 -3.99
N ALA A 133 -11.94 -9.97 -4.63
CA ALA A 133 -12.69 -11.15 -4.24
C ALA A 133 -11.78 -12.38 -4.24
N ALA A 134 -12.08 -13.34 -3.37
CA ALA A 134 -11.49 -14.67 -3.43
C ALA A 134 -12.52 -15.66 -3.96
N LEU A 135 -12.17 -16.36 -5.03
CA LEU A 135 -13.08 -17.21 -5.81
C LEU A 135 -12.43 -18.57 -6.03
N PRO A 136 -13.21 -19.67 -6.08
CA PRO A 136 -12.67 -20.96 -6.51
C PRO A 136 -12.05 -20.82 -7.92
N GLN A 137 -12.82 -20.22 -8.83
CA GLN A 137 -12.44 -19.88 -10.20
C GLN A 137 -13.13 -18.56 -10.58
N SER A 138 -12.45 -17.72 -11.36
CA SER A 138 -13.03 -16.48 -11.89
C SER A 138 -14.17 -16.82 -12.87
N PRO A 139 -15.33 -16.14 -12.78
CA PRO A 139 -16.40 -16.27 -13.76
C PRO A 139 -16.02 -15.60 -15.08
N ILE A 140 -16.92 -15.69 -16.06
CA ILE A 140 -16.81 -14.91 -17.30
C ILE A 140 -16.81 -13.41 -16.97
N PRO A 141 -15.87 -12.61 -17.53
CA PRO A 141 -15.80 -11.17 -17.31
C PRO A 141 -17.12 -10.44 -17.49
N PHE A 142 -17.49 -9.61 -16.51
CA PHE A 142 -18.69 -8.77 -16.54
C PHE A 142 -18.33 -7.29 -16.75
N TRP A 143 -18.54 -6.76 -17.95
CA TRP A 143 -18.08 -5.42 -18.35
C TRP A 143 -19.07 -4.31 -18.02
N LYS A 144 -19.41 -4.15 -16.73
CA LYS A 144 -20.21 -3.03 -16.25
C LYS A 144 -19.70 -2.55 -14.91
N ARG A 145 -19.44 -1.25 -14.78
CA ARG A 145 -18.96 -0.63 -13.53
C ARG A 145 -19.96 -0.83 -12.39
N SER A 146 -19.41 -1.03 -11.21
CA SER A 146 -20.14 -1.20 -9.95
C SER A 146 -20.65 0.12 -9.39
N TYR A 147 -20.00 1.24 -9.74
CA TYR A 147 -20.41 2.59 -9.36
C TYR A 147 -20.40 3.54 -10.56
N GLU A 148 -21.46 4.32 -10.72
CA GLU A 148 -21.58 5.29 -11.82
C GLU A 148 -20.57 6.45 -11.75
N LYS A 149 -20.14 6.82 -10.54
CA LYS A 149 -19.22 7.95 -10.29
C LYS A 149 -17.74 7.57 -10.31
N THR A 150 -17.40 6.35 -10.68
CA THR A 150 -16.02 5.85 -10.71
C THR A 150 -15.46 6.01 -12.11
N ASP A 151 -14.29 6.63 -12.26
CA ASP A 151 -13.63 6.78 -13.56
C ASP A 151 -13.03 5.48 -14.08
N ILE A 152 -12.39 4.70 -13.18
CA ILE A 152 -11.71 3.44 -13.50
C ILE A 152 -12.02 2.40 -12.43
N GLU A 153 -12.34 1.18 -12.83
CA GLU A 153 -12.58 0.05 -11.95
C GLU A 153 -11.51 -1.04 -12.13
N LEU A 154 -10.83 -1.39 -11.04
CA LEU A 154 -9.84 -2.46 -10.98
C LEU A 154 -10.40 -3.60 -10.15
N ARG A 155 -10.57 -4.77 -10.74
CA ARG A 155 -11.04 -5.98 -10.07
C ARG A 155 -9.91 -6.97 -9.92
N PHE A 156 -9.68 -7.46 -8.71
CA PHE A 156 -8.70 -8.49 -8.40
C PHE A 156 -9.44 -9.74 -7.92
N GLU A 157 -9.39 -10.79 -8.73
CA GLU A 157 -10.06 -12.06 -8.51
C GLU A 157 -9.02 -13.10 -8.14
N LEU A 158 -8.93 -13.42 -6.85
CA LEU A 158 -7.95 -14.35 -6.29
C LEU A 158 -8.49 -15.78 -6.39
N ASN A 159 -8.01 -16.54 -7.37
CA ASN A 159 -8.43 -17.90 -7.66
C ASN A 159 -7.71 -18.91 -6.77
N PHE A 160 -8.45 -19.67 -5.96
CA PHE A 160 -7.87 -20.63 -5.00
C PHE A 160 -8.21 -22.10 -5.27
N SER A 161 -8.96 -22.41 -6.34
CA SER A 161 -9.24 -23.79 -6.78
C SER A 161 -8.69 -24.06 -8.19
N VAL A 162 -7.53 -23.48 -8.48
CA VAL A 162 -6.74 -23.61 -9.72
C VAL A 162 -5.44 -24.36 -9.46
N LEU A 163 -4.83 -24.90 -10.52
CA LEU A 163 -3.48 -25.48 -10.42
C LEU A 163 -2.43 -24.39 -10.19
N SER A 164 -1.37 -24.70 -9.44
CA SER A 164 -0.27 -23.76 -9.17
C SER A 164 0.50 -23.32 -10.42
N THR A 165 0.38 -24.08 -11.52
CA THR A 165 1.03 -23.80 -12.81
C THR A 165 0.20 -22.93 -13.73
N GLU A 166 -1.08 -22.66 -13.42
CA GLU A 166 -1.90 -21.77 -14.24
C GLU A 166 -1.40 -20.32 -14.13
N PRO A 167 -1.29 -19.58 -15.26
CA PRO A 167 -0.82 -18.21 -15.21
C PRO A 167 -1.89 -17.29 -14.61
N SER A 168 -1.44 -16.24 -13.93
CA SER A 168 -2.31 -15.09 -13.64
C SER A 168 -2.54 -14.29 -14.91
N ARG A 169 -3.69 -13.62 -15.03
CA ARG A 169 -4.07 -12.86 -16.23
C ARG A 169 -4.56 -11.46 -15.92
N LEU A 170 -4.22 -10.52 -16.79
CA LEU A 170 -4.80 -9.18 -16.87
C LEU A 170 -5.69 -9.09 -18.10
N ILE A 171 -6.97 -8.80 -17.88
CA ILE A 171 -7.99 -8.70 -18.91
C ILE A 171 -8.51 -7.27 -18.93
N VAL A 172 -8.43 -6.63 -20.09
CA VAL A 172 -9.03 -5.32 -20.34
C VAL A 172 -9.73 -5.38 -21.70
N SER A 173 -11.03 -5.10 -21.72
CA SER A 173 -11.80 -5.06 -22.97
C SER A 173 -11.55 -3.73 -23.68
N PRO A 174 -11.26 -3.72 -25.00
CA PRO A 174 -11.16 -2.48 -25.77
C PRO A 174 -12.47 -1.66 -25.77
N ASP A 175 -13.62 -2.32 -25.66
CA ASP A 175 -14.94 -1.67 -25.62
C ASP A 175 -15.26 -1.05 -24.24
N CYS A 176 -14.59 -1.51 -23.20
CA CYS A 176 -14.76 -1.05 -21.82
C CYS A 176 -13.40 -0.84 -21.14
N PRO A 177 -12.57 0.11 -21.65
CA PRO A 177 -11.20 0.30 -21.19
C PRO A 177 -11.13 0.92 -19.79
N ASP A 178 -12.26 1.36 -19.23
CA ASP A 178 -12.44 1.82 -17.85
C ASP A 178 -12.48 0.68 -16.83
N ILE A 179 -12.55 -0.58 -17.26
CA ILE A 179 -12.57 -1.76 -16.38
C ILE A 179 -11.37 -2.65 -16.67
N ALA A 180 -10.61 -2.98 -15.63
CA ALA A 180 -9.55 -3.98 -15.70
C ALA A 180 -9.79 -5.10 -14.70
N ILE A 181 -9.60 -6.35 -15.13
CA ILE A 181 -9.79 -7.54 -14.31
C ILE A 181 -8.48 -8.31 -14.23
N PHE A 182 -7.96 -8.44 -13.02
CA PHE A 182 -6.81 -9.28 -12.66
C PHE A 182 -7.34 -10.62 -12.15
N GLN A 183 -7.20 -11.67 -12.94
CA GLN A 183 -7.47 -13.04 -12.53
C GLN A 183 -6.17 -13.63 -11.99
N LEU A 184 -6.03 -13.63 -10.67
CA LEU A 184 -4.78 -13.92 -9.97
C LEU A 184 -4.79 -15.36 -9.46
N ASN A 185 -3.73 -16.12 -9.74
CA ASN A 185 -3.57 -17.48 -9.22
C ASN A 185 -3.07 -17.45 -7.76
N ALA A 186 -3.97 -17.65 -6.79
CA ALA A 186 -3.59 -17.69 -5.37
C ALA A 186 -2.71 -18.90 -5.02
N MET A 187 -2.76 -19.95 -5.84
CA MET A 187 -1.99 -21.19 -5.66
C MET A 187 -0.62 -21.15 -6.34
N ALA A 188 -0.30 -20.08 -7.07
CA ALA A 188 1.00 -19.90 -7.71
C ALA A 188 2.13 -19.85 -6.67
N ILE A 189 3.26 -20.48 -7.02
CA ILE A 189 4.44 -20.62 -6.17
C ILE A 189 5.68 -20.33 -7.01
N ASN A 190 6.63 -19.59 -6.43
CA ASN A 190 7.99 -19.48 -6.95
C ASN A 190 8.97 -19.92 -5.86
N HIS A 191 9.46 -21.16 -5.94
CA HIS A 191 10.31 -21.76 -4.89
C HIS A 191 11.66 -21.06 -4.76
N SER A 192 12.31 -20.73 -5.89
CA SER A 192 13.62 -20.10 -5.88
C SER A 192 13.59 -18.71 -5.26
N GLU A 193 12.53 -17.95 -5.53
CA GLU A 193 12.38 -16.60 -4.97
C GLU A 193 11.88 -16.62 -3.53
N ALA A 194 11.09 -17.63 -3.12
CA ALA A 194 10.65 -17.78 -1.74
C ALA A 194 11.84 -17.82 -0.78
N SER A 195 12.80 -18.71 -1.04
CA SER A 195 13.99 -18.88 -0.19
C SER A 195 14.94 -17.68 -0.18
N LYS A 196 14.86 -16.80 -1.19
CA LYS A 196 15.70 -15.58 -1.28
C LYS A 196 15.05 -14.39 -0.59
N ILE A 197 13.74 -14.23 -0.75
CA ILE A 197 13.00 -13.04 -0.29
C ILE A 197 12.50 -13.22 1.14
N LEU A 198 11.95 -14.40 1.47
CA LEU A 198 11.25 -14.59 2.74
C LEU A 198 12.23 -14.73 3.93
N PRO A 199 11.88 -14.18 5.11
CA PRO A 199 12.66 -14.35 6.32
C PRO A 199 12.93 -15.82 6.67
N LYS A 200 14.18 -16.15 7.01
CA LYS A 200 14.62 -17.54 7.25
C LYS A 200 13.80 -18.27 8.31
N PHE A 201 13.39 -17.59 9.38
CA PHE A 201 12.62 -18.20 10.46
C PHE A 201 11.26 -18.73 10.01
N LEU A 202 10.69 -18.20 8.93
CA LEU A 202 9.41 -18.68 8.40
C LEU A 202 9.51 -20.12 7.88
N PHE A 203 10.71 -20.55 7.48
CA PHE A 203 10.97 -21.91 7.01
C PHE A 203 11.09 -22.95 8.14
N GLU A 204 11.09 -22.51 9.41
CA GLU A 204 10.94 -23.40 10.56
C GLU A 204 9.50 -23.95 10.66
N TYR A 205 8.52 -23.23 10.09
CA TYR A 205 7.09 -23.58 10.15
C TYR A 205 6.57 -24.19 8.83
N TYR A 206 7.10 -23.74 7.70
CA TYR A 206 6.63 -24.15 6.37
C TYR A 206 7.79 -24.46 5.43
N THR A 207 7.68 -25.55 4.68
CA THR A 207 8.65 -25.85 3.62
C THR A 207 8.50 -24.85 2.46
N PRO A 208 9.56 -24.60 1.65
CA PRO A 208 9.51 -23.70 0.51
C PRO A 208 8.38 -23.98 -0.50
N GLU A 209 7.93 -25.23 -0.59
CA GLU A 209 6.88 -25.67 -1.51
C GLU A 209 5.47 -25.26 -1.06
N ARG A 210 5.30 -24.86 0.20
CA ARG A 210 4.01 -24.44 0.75
C ARG A 210 3.76 -22.93 0.61
N TRP A 211 4.75 -22.14 0.22
CA TRP A 211 4.66 -20.69 0.09
C TRP A 211 3.94 -20.26 -1.19
N ASN A 212 2.64 -20.54 -1.28
CA ASN A 212 1.78 -19.94 -2.29
C ASN A 212 1.28 -18.55 -1.87
N SER A 213 0.69 -17.82 -2.81
CA SER A 213 0.15 -16.49 -2.54
C SER A 213 -1.01 -16.51 -1.54
N LEU A 214 -1.83 -17.58 -1.52
CA LEU A 214 -2.91 -17.76 -0.55
C LEU A 214 -2.38 -17.77 0.89
N LEU A 215 -1.36 -18.57 1.16
CA LEU A 215 -0.69 -18.65 2.47
C LEU A 215 -0.09 -17.30 2.83
N THR A 216 0.69 -16.73 1.92
CA THR A 216 1.42 -15.48 2.13
C THR A 216 0.48 -14.32 2.46
N LEU A 217 -0.57 -14.13 1.66
CA LEU A 217 -1.59 -13.09 1.87
C LEU A 217 -2.36 -13.28 3.18
N SER A 218 -2.74 -14.53 3.49
CA SER A 218 -3.45 -14.85 4.72
C SER A 218 -2.60 -14.60 5.97
N LEU A 219 -1.30 -14.93 5.90
CA LEU A 219 -0.36 -14.68 6.98
C LEU A 219 -0.14 -13.18 7.17
N MET A 220 0.03 -12.42 6.09
CA MET A 220 0.14 -10.95 6.18
C MET A 220 -1.07 -10.31 6.85
N ASP A 221 -2.28 -10.71 6.47
CA ASP A 221 -3.51 -10.23 7.12
C ASP A 221 -3.53 -10.57 8.62
N HIS A 222 -3.17 -11.80 8.97
CA HIS A 222 -3.11 -12.23 10.37
C HIS A 222 -2.07 -11.45 11.18
N LEU A 223 -0.84 -11.30 10.67
CA LEU A 223 0.21 -10.54 11.34
C LEU A 223 -0.21 -9.09 11.53
N PHE A 224 -0.76 -8.45 10.50
CA PHE A 224 -1.17 -7.05 10.55
C PHE A 224 -2.27 -6.80 11.58
N LYS A 225 -3.28 -7.67 11.65
CA LYS A 225 -4.39 -7.53 12.61
C LYS A 225 -3.98 -7.78 14.06
N ASN A 226 -2.88 -8.50 14.29
CA ASN A 226 -2.44 -8.92 15.62
C ASN A 226 -1.10 -8.30 16.04
N ARG A 227 -0.63 -7.26 15.34
CA ARG A 227 0.70 -6.63 15.54
C ARG A 227 0.87 -5.78 16.80
N GLY A 228 -0.15 -5.75 17.66
CA GLY A 228 -0.18 -4.88 18.83
C GLY A 228 -0.30 -3.39 18.50
N ASP A 229 -0.33 -2.59 19.56
CA ASP A 229 -0.52 -1.14 19.49
C ASP A 229 0.79 -0.36 19.62
N LEU A 230 1.86 -1.00 20.11
CA LEU A 230 3.13 -0.35 20.34
C LEU A 230 3.89 -0.15 19.01
N PRO A 231 4.47 1.05 18.76
CA PRO A 231 5.20 1.32 17.51
C PRO A 231 6.35 0.34 17.23
N GLU A 232 7.03 -0.14 18.28
CA GLU A 232 8.11 -1.09 18.11
C GLU A 232 7.62 -2.47 17.63
N GLU A 233 6.49 -2.94 18.17
CA GLU A 233 5.85 -4.20 17.75
C GLU A 233 5.35 -4.09 16.31
N GLN A 234 4.72 -2.96 15.98
CA GLN A 234 4.27 -2.65 14.62
C GLN A 234 5.44 -2.65 13.63
N ASN A 235 6.54 -1.98 13.94
CA ASN A 235 7.73 -1.94 13.09
C ASN A 235 8.35 -3.34 12.89
N ARG A 236 8.40 -4.17 13.95
CA ARG A 236 8.91 -5.54 13.86
C ARG A 236 8.04 -6.42 12.98
N ILE A 237 6.71 -6.30 13.10
CA ILE A 237 5.76 -7.03 12.25
C ILE A 237 5.81 -6.53 10.80
N ASP A 238 5.88 -5.22 10.60
CA ASP A 238 6.00 -4.61 9.28
C ASP A 238 7.29 -5.07 8.58
N ALA A 239 8.39 -5.26 9.30
CA ALA A 239 9.63 -5.84 8.77
C ALA A 239 9.46 -7.28 8.23
N VAL A 240 8.47 -8.03 8.71
CA VAL A 240 8.10 -9.37 8.20
C VAL A 240 7.10 -9.28 7.05
N ILE A 241 6.13 -8.36 7.14
CA ILE A 241 5.12 -8.12 6.09
C ILE A 241 5.78 -7.63 4.78
N GLN A 242 6.82 -6.80 4.85
CA GLN A 242 7.47 -6.24 3.66
C GLN A 242 8.03 -7.32 2.72
N PRO A 243 8.83 -8.30 3.18
CA PRO A 243 9.23 -9.45 2.37
C PRO A 243 8.07 -10.28 1.84
N LEU A 244 7.05 -10.55 2.66
CA LEU A 244 5.86 -11.30 2.24
C LEU A 244 5.12 -10.59 1.09
N ARG A 245 5.02 -9.26 1.18
CA ARG A 245 4.44 -8.40 0.15
C ARG A 245 5.28 -8.43 -1.12
N GLN A 246 6.60 -8.30 -1.02
CA GLN A 246 7.51 -8.36 -2.16
C GLN A 246 7.38 -9.71 -2.90
N TYR A 247 7.36 -10.81 -2.17
CA TYR A 247 7.16 -12.15 -2.73
C TYR A 247 5.80 -12.27 -3.43
N THR A 248 4.73 -11.84 -2.77
CA THR A 248 3.37 -11.89 -3.33
C THR A 248 3.26 -11.07 -4.62
N LEU A 249 3.85 -9.88 -4.67
CA LEU A 249 3.86 -9.03 -5.85
C LEU A 249 4.61 -9.66 -7.02
N LEU A 250 5.73 -10.31 -6.74
CA LEU A 250 6.50 -11.03 -7.75
C LEU A 250 5.69 -12.21 -8.33
N VAL A 251 4.98 -12.96 -7.48
CA VAL A 251 4.23 -14.13 -7.91
C VAL A 251 2.93 -13.76 -8.65
N LEU A 252 2.18 -12.77 -8.14
CA LEU A 252 0.86 -12.43 -8.69
C LEU A 252 0.91 -11.38 -9.81
N LEU A 253 1.81 -10.41 -9.70
CA LEU A 253 1.89 -9.23 -10.59
C LEU A 253 3.27 -9.10 -11.26
N GLY A 254 4.07 -10.17 -11.27
CA GLY A 254 5.38 -10.21 -11.90
C GLY A 254 5.33 -10.46 -13.41
N GLU A 255 6.44 -10.97 -13.94
CA GLU A 255 6.62 -11.22 -15.38
C GLU A 255 5.67 -12.29 -15.93
N GLN A 256 5.22 -13.22 -15.09
CA GLN A 256 4.33 -14.32 -15.48
C GLN A 256 2.86 -13.90 -15.62
N LEU A 257 2.51 -12.67 -15.27
CA LEU A 257 1.15 -12.15 -15.46
C LEU A 257 0.93 -11.85 -16.94
N GLU A 258 0.09 -12.66 -17.59
CA GLU A 258 -0.25 -12.56 -19.01
C GLU A 258 -1.26 -11.43 -19.24
N ALA A 259 -0.97 -10.49 -20.13
CA ALA A 259 -1.96 -9.52 -20.59
C ALA A 259 -2.66 -10.07 -21.84
N ILE A 260 -4.00 -10.08 -21.85
CA ILE A 260 -4.77 -10.57 -23.00
C ILE A 260 -4.80 -9.54 -24.14
N SER A 261 -4.68 -8.25 -23.80
CA SER A 261 -4.78 -7.14 -24.74
C SER A 261 -3.42 -6.47 -24.90
N SER A 262 -2.86 -6.49 -26.12
CA SER A 262 -1.52 -5.97 -26.41
C SER A 262 -1.35 -4.48 -26.11
N GLU A 263 -2.42 -3.68 -26.24
CA GLU A 263 -2.44 -2.25 -25.89
C GLU A 263 -2.14 -2.00 -24.40
N PHE A 264 -2.40 -2.99 -23.55
CA PHE A 264 -2.20 -2.94 -22.11
C PHE A 264 -1.04 -3.80 -21.62
N GLU A 265 -0.27 -4.41 -22.53
CA GLU A 265 0.99 -5.07 -22.18
C GLU A 265 1.94 -4.05 -21.55
N SER A 266 2.64 -4.47 -20.49
CA SER A 266 3.56 -3.61 -19.75
C SER A 266 4.81 -4.40 -19.38
N SER A 267 5.97 -3.78 -19.60
CA SER A 267 7.24 -4.28 -19.08
C SER A 267 7.41 -4.03 -17.58
N MET A 268 6.50 -3.25 -16.96
CA MET A 268 6.52 -2.99 -15.52
C MET A 268 6.03 -4.22 -14.75
N VAL A 269 6.47 -4.37 -13.50
CA VAL A 269 6.09 -5.47 -12.60
C VAL A 269 5.59 -4.94 -11.26
N GLY A 270 4.85 -5.75 -10.52
CA GLY A 270 4.33 -5.41 -9.19
C GLY A 270 3.39 -4.21 -9.21
N LEU A 271 3.57 -3.29 -8.26
CA LEU A 271 2.68 -2.12 -8.09
C LEU A 271 2.81 -1.13 -9.25
N ASP A 272 3.98 -1.02 -9.88
CA ASP A 272 4.20 -0.08 -10.98
C ASP A 272 3.44 -0.49 -12.24
N ARG A 273 3.14 -1.80 -12.39
CA ARG A 273 2.22 -2.28 -13.42
C ARG A 273 0.81 -1.73 -13.24
N ILE A 274 0.31 -1.65 -12.00
CA ILE A 274 -1.01 -1.08 -11.72
C ILE A 274 -1.03 0.41 -12.08
N LYS A 275 0.02 1.16 -11.72
CA LYS A 275 0.15 2.59 -12.05
C LYS A 275 0.19 2.81 -13.57
N ASP A 276 1.00 2.01 -14.27
CA ASP A 276 1.12 2.06 -15.73
C ASP A 276 -0.21 1.73 -16.42
N LEU A 277 -0.91 0.70 -15.95
CA LEU A 277 -2.25 0.34 -16.44
C LEU A 277 -3.22 1.51 -16.29
N VAL A 278 -3.33 2.10 -15.10
CA VAL A 278 -4.25 3.24 -14.86
C VAL A 278 -3.89 4.43 -15.74
N LYS A 279 -2.60 4.67 -15.98
CA LYS A 279 -2.14 5.71 -16.91
C LYS A 279 -2.57 5.42 -18.35
N LYS A 280 -2.39 4.18 -18.84
CA LYS A 280 -2.83 3.76 -20.18
C LYS A 280 -4.35 3.87 -20.34
N GLN A 281 -5.12 3.42 -19.35
CA GLN A 281 -6.58 3.58 -19.33
C GLN A 281 -6.97 5.06 -19.40
N CYS A 282 -6.29 5.95 -18.66
CA CYS A 282 -6.54 7.39 -18.75
C CYS A 282 -6.23 7.96 -20.14
N GLN A 283 -5.15 7.52 -20.78
CA GLN A 283 -4.78 7.97 -22.13
C GLN A 283 -5.81 7.51 -23.18
N GLN A 284 -6.35 6.30 -23.05
CA GLN A 284 -7.37 5.77 -23.96
C GLN A 284 -8.74 6.40 -23.74
N LEU A 285 -9.15 6.59 -22.47
CA LEU A 285 -10.43 7.23 -22.14
C LEU A 285 -10.44 8.72 -22.46
N TYR A 286 -9.28 9.38 -22.37
CA TYR A 286 -9.16 10.83 -22.53
C TYR A 286 -8.01 11.22 -23.47
N PRO A 287 -8.02 10.79 -24.75
CA PRO A 287 -6.88 10.92 -25.66
C PRO A 287 -6.54 12.37 -26.03
N ARG A 288 -7.51 13.28 -25.87
CA ARG A 288 -7.35 14.72 -26.14
C ARG A 288 -7.10 15.55 -24.89
N TYR A 289 -7.03 14.91 -23.72
CA TYR A 289 -6.82 15.63 -22.48
C TYR A 289 -5.41 16.24 -22.48
N LYS A 290 -5.36 17.56 -22.33
CA LYS A 290 -4.12 18.32 -22.13
C LYS A 290 -4.23 19.05 -20.82
N THR A 291 -3.28 18.79 -19.93
CA THR A 291 -3.29 19.38 -18.60
C THR A 291 -2.96 20.86 -18.69
N LEU A 292 -3.95 21.69 -18.40
CA LEU A 292 -3.78 23.14 -18.39
C LEU A 292 -2.98 23.61 -17.17
N ILE A 293 -3.13 22.95 -16.02
CA ILE A 293 -2.46 23.29 -14.76
C ILE A 293 -2.07 21.99 -14.04
N THR A 294 -0.77 21.77 -13.83
CA THR A 294 -0.18 20.55 -13.23
C THR A 294 0.05 20.68 -11.72
N ASN A 295 -0.36 21.79 -11.11
CA ASN A 295 -0.14 22.04 -9.69
C ASN A 295 -1.21 21.31 -8.86
N SER A 296 -0.82 20.57 -7.82
CA SER A 296 -1.74 19.90 -6.90
C SER A 296 -2.72 20.85 -6.20
N LYS A 297 -2.41 22.16 -6.15
CA LYS A 297 -3.30 23.22 -5.65
C LYS A 297 -4.19 23.84 -6.72
N TRP A 298 -4.31 23.26 -7.93
CA TRP A 298 -5.02 23.88 -9.05
C TRP A 298 -6.47 24.25 -8.72
N GLN A 299 -7.17 23.46 -7.90
CA GLN A 299 -8.55 23.76 -7.50
C GLN A 299 -8.62 25.02 -6.63
N ASN A 300 -7.71 25.16 -5.67
CA ASN A 300 -7.61 26.36 -4.83
C ASN A 300 -7.19 27.56 -5.67
N ASN A 301 -6.23 27.39 -6.59
CA ASN A 301 -5.80 28.44 -7.49
C ASN A 301 -6.91 28.87 -8.45
N LEU A 302 -7.71 27.91 -8.95
CA LEU A 302 -8.86 28.18 -9.79
C LEU A 302 -9.96 28.91 -9.02
N GLN A 303 -10.26 28.49 -7.79
CA GLN A 303 -11.20 29.20 -6.91
C GLN A 303 -10.73 30.63 -6.61
N GLN A 304 -9.44 30.81 -6.27
CA GLN A 304 -8.85 32.13 -6.09
C GLN A 304 -8.93 32.98 -7.36
N TYR A 305 -8.67 32.37 -8.52
CA TYR A 305 -8.79 33.03 -9.82
C TYR A 305 -10.24 33.42 -10.13
N THR A 306 -11.20 32.52 -9.92
CA THR A 306 -12.64 32.80 -10.10
C THR A 306 -13.11 33.90 -9.15
N HIS A 307 -12.68 33.87 -7.88
CA HIS A 307 -12.99 34.90 -6.90
C HIS A 307 -12.35 36.25 -7.28
N ALA A 308 -11.11 36.25 -7.76
CA ALA A 308 -10.44 37.46 -8.26
C ALA A 308 -11.16 38.03 -9.48
N LEU A 309 -11.56 37.19 -10.44
CA LEU A 309 -12.36 37.61 -11.59
C LEU A 309 -13.72 38.19 -11.18
N GLN A 310 -14.43 37.53 -10.26
CA GLN A 310 -15.69 38.02 -9.72
C GLN A 310 -15.52 39.38 -9.03
N ARG A 311 -14.43 39.56 -8.28
CA ARG A 311 -14.12 40.84 -7.63
C ARG A 311 -13.90 41.95 -8.66
N ILE A 312 -13.12 41.70 -9.71
CA ILE A 312 -12.87 42.70 -10.76
C ILE A 312 -14.15 43.00 -11.56
N ILE A 313 -14.97 41.99 -11.86
CA ILE A 313 -16.28 42.18 -12.50
C ILE A 313 -17.21 43.04 -11.62
N SER A 314 -17.24 42.79 -10.31
CA SER A 314 -18.07 43.56 -9.37
C SER A 314 -17.57 45.00 -9.15
N GLN A 315 -16.29 45.26 -9.39
CA GLN A 315 -15.65 46.58 -9.26
C GLN A 315 -15.74 47.41 -10.56
N GLY A 316 -16.36 46.88 -11.62
CA GLY A 316 -16.67 47.63 -12.84
C GLY A 316 -15.49 47.95 -13.76
N GLU A 317 -14.27 47.48 -13.46
CA GLU A 317 -13.06 47.82 -14.22
C GLU A 317 -12.79 46.90 -15.43
N LEU A 318 -13.58 45.84 -15.62
CA LEU A 318 -13.47 44.97 -16.80
C LEU A 318 -14.62 45.22 -17.78
N SER A 319 -14.39 46.11 -18.75
CA SER A 319 -15.07 46.02 -20.04
C SER A 319 -14.63 44.72 -20.70
N ILE A 320 -15.39 43.64 -20.52
CA ILE A 320 -15.21 42.41 -21.27
C ILE A 320 -15.32 42.80 -22.75
N ALA A 321 -14.21 42.73 -23.47
CA ALA A 321 -14.21 42.73 -24.93
C ALA A 321 -14.97 41.46 -25.38
N ARG A 322 -16.30 41.52 -25.35
CA ARG A 322 -17.15 40.57 -26.06
C ARG A 322 -16.76 40.73 -27.51
N GLY A 323 -16.02 39.75 -28.04
CA GLY A 323 -15.74 39.66 -29.46
C GLY A 323 -17.06 39.79 -30.22
N ARG A 324 -17.29 40.95 -30.84
CA ARG A 324 -18.36 41.17 -31.79
C ARG A 324 -18.00 40.44 -33.09
N ARG A 325 -18.04 39.11 -33.10
CA ARG A 325 -18.23 38.33 -34.32
C ARG A 325 -19.10 37.13 -34.01
N SER A 326 -20.28 37.11 -34.63
CA SER A 326 -21.18 35.97 -34.64
C SER A 326 -20.45 34.76 -35.20
N TRP A 327 -20.45 33.67 -34.43
CA TRP A 327 -20.10 32.34 -34.93
C TRP A 327 -21.14 31.97 -35.99
N LYS A 328 -20.74 31.92 -37.27
CA LYS A 328 -21.53 31.22 -38.29
C LYS A 328 -21.03 29.79 -38.34
N ALA A 329 -21.99 28.86 -38.29
CA ALA A 329 -21.81 27.42 -38.38
C ALA A 329 -21.12 27.01 -39.69
#